data_AF-A0A1F7UIN6-F1
#
_entry.id   AF-A0A1F7UIN6-F1
#
_cell.length_a   1.000
_cell.length_b   1.000
_cell.length_c   1.000
_cell.angle_alpha   90.00
_cell.angle_beta   90.00
_cell.angle_gamma   90.00
#
_symmetry.space_group_name_H-M   'P 1'
#
loop_
_entity.id
_entity.type
_entity.pdbx_description
1 polymer ?
#
loop_
_entity_poly.entity_id
_entity_poly.type
_entity_poly.pdbx_seq_one_letter_code
_entity_poly.pdbx_strand_id
1 'polypeptide(L)'
;MRYAISHALLGTSFVATLSDDHAVKPEVTRLRDDAAKEEFLLVTLKPGDTLFTDLGGATDKVALVATVRGAEVHRIPTFRLGNKASYAKDAEAKGWSVDDESAHGNETSDELTVRKARAVATAIAAVERTGDFVLQRDEDQTLLLVKQEYRSFRMMQKVLLANTQRLLSTYNDRYLLELAREVKPEDAVGMLSGSKVSTRAAKKAIEALLVDIPEHERGAFMQKLGLDKLEAKKMIPRKTVKDMFGKIIEALLEAGPMSPFMTAMKETEKSIQKRLKGHAVFRTVFEPIPGCGPRIAARILAAIVDIRRFESVPALKAFAGYHHFEDGSRARRRAGKVSNWNTELKQAVFLWTEQTLKMPASPWREKLDRRRAYELYKILMDRQAKAAADDLSYEILPAAFVPRTILCVNDVTVADLTLLNAHVDALRKAAGIKPQKTDEESEDGEAEESDVAIAAKDPKLARLVRGVKMQGLQKAKRWLGQQILKHIFKSWRATLGLSEFPVTVGAHGVRPEQEEAAPAPAE
;
A
#
# COMPACT_ATOMS: atom_id res chain seq x y z
N MET A 1 29.43 3.41 -16.98
CA MET A 1 29.78 4.53 -16.08
C MET A 1 29.02 4.41 -14.77
N ARG A 2 29.52 5.04 -13.70
CA ARG A 2 28.88 5.03 -12.38
C ARG A 2 28.53 6.46 -11.96
N TYR A 3 27.32 6.67 -11.47
CA TYR A 3 26.80 7.98 -11.06
C TYR A 3 26.17 7.91 -9.68
N ALA A 4 26.25 8.98 -8.89
CA ALA A 4 25.46 9.17 -7.68
C ALA A 4 24.61 10.43 -7.80
N ILE A 5 23.31 10.36 -7.50
CA ILE A 5 22.39 11.50 -7.65
C ILE A 5 21.69 11.87 -6.34
N SER A 6 21.72 13.17 -6.03
CA SER A 6 20.84 13.81 -5.04
C SER A 6 19.78 14.62 -5.79
N HIS A 7 18.57 14.06 -5.90
CA HIS A 7 17.51 14.65 -6.72
C HIS A 7 16.47 15.44 -5.91
N ALA A 8 16.07 16.58 -6.47
CA ALA A 8 14.97 17.41 -6.00
C ALA A 8 13.90 17.56 -7.10
N LEU A 9 12.63 17.33 -6.73
CA LEU A 9 11.53 17.34 -7.70
C LEU A 9 11.35 18.74 -8.31
N LEU A 10 11.24 19.76 -7.48
CA LEU A 10 10.96 21.15 -7.89
C LEU A 10 12.17 22.07 -7.72
N GLY A 11 13.38 21.55 -7.90
CA GLY A 11 14.60 22.34 -7.71
C GLY A 11 15.85 21.70 -8.28
N THR A 12 17.00 22.26 -7.91
CA THR A 12 18.30 21.83 -8.41
C THR A 12 18.64 20.42 -7.92
N SER A 13 19.06 19.56 -8.85
CA SER A 13 19.63 18.23 -8.55
C SER A 13 21.13 18.22 -8.81
N PHE A 14 21.86 17.31 -8.15
CA PHE A 14 23.30 17.16 -8.34
C PHE A 14 23.63 15.71 -8.68
N VAL A 15 24.46 15.51 -9.70
CA VAL A 15 24.97 14.21 -10.13
C VAL A 15 26.48 14.18 -9.96
N ALA A 16 26.98 13.23 -9.19
CA ALA A 16 28.39 12.95 -9.04
C ALA A 16 28.78 11.79 -9.98
N THR A 17 29.73 12.01 -10.88
CA THR A 17 30.32 10.97 -11.73
C THR A 17 31.44 10.27 -10.96
N LEU A 18 31.36 8.95 -10.87
CA LEU A 18 32.23 8.12 -10.06
C LEU A 18 33.33 7.49 -10.93
N SER A 19 34.59 7.65 -10.50
CA SER A 19 35.74 6.94 -11.05
C SER A 19 35.85 5.52 -10.50
N ASP A 20 36.59 4.67 -11.21
CA ASP A 20 36.99 3.35 -10.69
C ASP A 20 38.03 3.43 -9.58
N ASP A 21 38.84 4.49 -9.58
CA ASP A 21 39.73 4.81 -8.49
C ASP A 21 39.00 5.59 -7.39
N HIS A 22 38.88 4.96 -6.23
CA HIS A 22 38.20 5.48 -5.05
C HIS A 22 38.91 6.66 -4.38
N ALA A 23 40.17 6.93 -4.72
CA ALA A 23 40.91 8.10 -4.28
C ALA A 23 40.54 9.36 -5.08
N VAL A 24 39.97 9.19 -6.28
CA VAL A 24 39.64 10.31 -7.18
C VAL A 24 38.34 10.98 -6.71
N LYS A 25 38.42 12.30 -6.48
CA LYS A 25 37.26 13.14 -6.16
C LYS A 25 36.24 13.06 -7.31
N PRO A 26 34.96 12.75 -7.03
CA PRO A 26 33.95 12.66 -8.07
C PRO A 26 33.66 14.05 -8.67
N GLU A 27 33.46 14.09 -9.99
CA GLU A 27 33.01 15.29 -10.68
C GLU A 27 31.53 15.50 -10.42
N VAL A 28 31.12 16.68 -9.92
CA VAL A 28 29.72 16.95 -9.58
C VAL A 28 29.11 17.93 -10.58
N THR A 29 28.16 17.43 -11.36
CA THR A 29 27.37 18.20 -12.31
C THR A 29 26.07 18.68 -11.67
N ARG A 30 25.78 19.97 -11.85
CA ARG A 30 24.55 20.61 -11.37
C ARG A 30 23.47 20.55 -12.46
N LEU A 31 22.32 19.97 -12.13
CA LEU A 31 21.12 19.92 -12.99
C LEU A 31 20.14 20.99 -12.51
N ARG A 32 20.13 22.13 -13.21
CA ARG A 32 19.48 23.37 -12.74
C ARG A 32 17.96 23.33 -12.84
N ASP A 33 17.43 22.71 -13.87
CA ASP A 33 16.01 22.70 -14.20
C ASP A 33 15.56 21.31 -14.67
N ASP A 34 14.30 21.19 -15.05
CA ASP A 34 13.73 19.92 -15.51
C ASP A 34 14.29 19.49 -16.86
N ALA A 35 14.67 20.43 -17.74
CA ALA A 35 15.30 20.11 -19.02
C ALA A 35 16.67 19.45 -18.82
N ALA A 36 17.51 19.96 -17.92
CA ALA A 36 18.79 19.35 -17.58
C ALA A 36 18.63 17.97 -16.92
N LYS A 37 17.58 17.78 -16.11
CA LYS A 37 17.27 16.47 -15.52
C LYS A 37 16.83 15.46 -16.58
N GLU A 38 15.99 15.90 -17.52
CA GLU A 38 15.55 15.09 -18.65
C GLU A 38 16.72 14.74 -19.56
N GLU A 39 17.58 15.70 -19.90
CA GLU A 39 18.79 15.46 -20.67
C GLU A 39 19.70 14.42 -20.00
N PHE A 40 19.92 14.55 -18.69
CA PHE A 40 20.70 13.55 -17.95
C PHE A 40 20.07 12.15 -18.04
N LEU A 41 18.76 12.02 -17.78
CA LEU A 41 18.09 10.72 -17.73
C LEU A 41 17.86 10.07 -19.10
N LEU A 42 17.64 10.89 -20.13
CA LEU A 42 17.24 10.44 -21.47
C LEU A 42 18.41 10.43 -22.45
N VAL A 43 19.43 11.26 -22.24
CA VAL A 43 20.57 11.41 -23.14
C VAL A 43 21.86 10.92 -22.49
N THR A 44 22.20 11.42 -21.31
CA THR A 44 23.50 11.10 -20.66
C THR A 44 23.54 9.66 -20.14
N LEU A 45 22.52 9.25 -19.38
CA LEU A 45 22.44 7.92 -18.78
C LEU A 45 22.17 6.85 -19.85
N LYS A 46 23.11 5.91 -20.01
CA LYS A 46 23.05 4.85 -21.02
C LYS A 46 22.61 3.51 -20.40
N PRO A 47 22.04 2.60 -21.20
CA PRO A 47 21.81 1.22 -20.77
C PRO A 47 23.12 0.58 -20.28
N GLY A 48 23.08 -0.10 -19.13
CA GLY A 48 24.25 -0.71 -18.48
C GLY A 48 25.03 0.21 -17.54
N ASP A 49 24.73 1.52 -17.51
CA ASP A 49 25.31 2.41 -16.50
C ASP A 49 24.76 2.10 -15.10
N THR A 50 25.52 2.44 -14.06
CA THR A 50 25.11 2.27 -12.67
C THR A 50 24.75 3.61 -12.05
N LEU A 51 23.56 3.71 -11.45
CA LEU A 51 23.07 4.89 -10.74
C LEU A 51 22.84 4.59 -9.25
N PHE A 52 23.59 5.26 -8.39
CA PHE A 52 23.41 5.27 -6.95
C PHE A 52 22.50 6.43 -6.55
N THR A 53 21.53 6.16 -5.69
CA THR A 53 20.64 7.20 -5.18
C THR A 53 20.25 6.92 -3.74
N ASP A 54 19.88 7.94 -3.00
CA ASP A 54 19.37 7.79 -1.65
C ASP A 54 17.93 7.25 -1.63
N LEU A 55 17.61 6.51 -0.58
CA LEU A 55 16.36 5.78 -0.50
C LEU A 55 15.15 6.68 -0.14
N GLY A 56 14.25 6.87 -1.10
CA GLY A 56 12.88 7.36 -0.91
C GLY A 56 12.60 8.79 -1.41
N GLY A 57 11.33 9.10 -1.66
CA GLY A 57 10.89 10.45 -2.02
C GLY A 57 10.92 10.71 -3.52
N ALA A 58 11.46 11.86 -3.94
CA ALA A 58 11.54 12.25 -5.35
C ALA A 58 12.54 11.39 -6.14
N THR A 59 13.59 10.91 -5.48
CA THR A 59 14.65 10.08 -6.07
C THR A 59 14.14 8.73 -6.58
N ASP A 60 13.02 8.25 -6.03
CA ASP A 60 12.35 7.04 -6.51
C ASP A 60 11.82 7.20 -7.95
N LYS A 61 11.50 8.44 -8.39
CA LYS A 61 11.09 8.71 -9.79
C LYS A 61 12.26 8.60 -10.74
N VAL A 62 13.40 9.20 -10.38
CA VAL A 62 14.66 9.13 -11.13
C VAL A 62 15.12 7.68 -11.24
N ALA A 63 15.11 6.94 -10.12
CA ALA A 63 15.43 5.51 -10.10
C ALA A 63 14.56 4.71 -11.06
N LEU A 64 13.24 4.99 -11.10
CA LEU A 64 12.34 4.31 -12.01
C LEU A 64 12.69 4.59 -13.49
N VAL A 65 12.89 5.86 -13.85
CA VAL A 65 13.26 6.24 -15.22
C VAL A 65 14.59 5.59 -15.62
N ALA A 66 15.59 5.65 -14.75
CA ALA A 66 16.89 5.01 -14.96
C ALA A 66 16.76 3.49 -15.18
N THR A 67 15.98 2.80 -14.35
CA THR A 67 15.74 1.35 -14.53
C THR A 67 15.05 1.04 -15.84
N VAL A 68 14.01 1.79 -16.22
CA VAL A 68 13.29 1.62 -17.51
C VAL A 68 14.23 1.85 -18.71
N ARG A 69 15.24 2.70 -18.55
CA ARG A 69 16.26 3.00 -19.55
C ARG A 69 17.40 1.96 -19.58
N GLY A 70 17.33 0.92 -18.75
CA GLY A 70 18.32 -0.15 -18.71
C GLY A 70 19.55 0.14 -17.86
N ALA A 71 19.54 1.19 -17.04
CA ALA A 71 20.60 1.42 -16.05
C ALA A 71 20.40 0.52 -14.81
N GLU A 72 21.49 0.07 -14.22
CA GLU A 72 21.51 -0.61 -12.93
C GLU A 72 21.35 0.43 -11.81
N VAL A 73 20.35 0.30 -10.95
CA VAL A 73 20.06 1.30 -9.92
C VAL A 73 20.24 0.71 -8.52
N HIS A 74 21.14 1.30 -7.73
CA HIS A 74 21.33 0.94 -6.33
C HIS A 74 20.83 2.04 -5.40
N ARG A 75 20.06 1.64 -4.38
CA ARG A 75 19.57 2.58 -3.36
C ARG A 75 20.36 2.49 -2.07
N ILE A 76 20.89 3.61 -1.62
CA ILE A 76 21.58 3.74 -0.34
C ILE A 76 20.57 4.14 0.74
N PRO A 77 20.38 3.34 1.81
CA PRO A 77 19.45 3.69 2.88
C PRO A 77 19.83 5.03 3.54
N THR A 78 18.86 5.90 3.77
CA THR A 78 19.10 7.24 4.33
C THR A 78 19.79 7.21 5.69
N PHE A 79 19.48 6.24 6.55
CA PHE A 79 20.16 6.07 7.85
C PHE A 79 21.65 5.71 7.71
N ARG A 80 22.10 5.22 6.55
CA ARG A 80 23.52 4.96 6.26
C ARG A 80 24.25 6.20 5.77
N LEU A 81 23.54 7.14 5.17
CA LEU A 81 24.13 8.41 4.73
C LEU A 81 24.44 9.28 5.96
N GLY A 82 23.61 9.22 7.00
CA GLY A 82 23.78 10.03 8.22
C GLY A 82 23.00 11.34 8.13
N ASN A 83 23.46 12.40 8.80
CA ASN A 83 22.79 13.71 8.83
C ASN A 83 23.61 14.76 8.05
N LYS A 84 23.10 15.99 7.90
CA LYS A 84 23.79 17.08 7.18
C LYS A 84 25.25 17.24 7.62
N ALA A 85 25.50 17.16 8.93
CA ALA A 85 26.83 17.32 9.51
C ALA A 85 27.77 16.12 9.22
N SER A 86 27.24 14.92 8.99
CA SER A 86 28.08 13.78 8.60
C SER A 86 28.53 13.87 7.15
N TYR A 87 27.70 14.37 6.22
CA TYR A 87 28.07 14.46 4.81
C TYR A 87 29.31 15.30 4.54
N ALA A 88 29.37 16.48 5.17
CA ALA A 88 30.52 17.38 5.05
C ALA A 88 31.77 16.76 5.67
N LYS A 89 31.63 16.16 6.87
CA LYS A 89 32.75 15.48 7.55
C LYS A 89 33.30 14.29 6.77
N ASP A 90 32.43 13.49 6.16
CA ASP A 90 32.83 12.33 5.36
C ASP A 90 33.61 12.79 4.11
N ALA A 91 33.19 13.89 3.47
CA ALA A 91 33.89 14.48 2.34
C ALA A 91 35.23 15.12 2.75
N GLU A 92 35.24 15.89 3.85
CA GLU A 92 36.47 16.48 4.42
C GLU A 92 37.49 15.42 4.82
N ALA A 93 37.06 14.31 5.40
CA ALA A 93 37.93 13.20 5.78
C ALA A 93 38.66 12.58 4.57
N LYS A 94 38.11 12.73 3.36
CA LYS A 94 38.75 12.33 2.10
C LYS A 94 39.53 13.45 1.41
N GLY A 95 39.62 14.64 2.01
CA GLY A 95 40.16 15.83 1.38
C GLY A 95 39.29 16.34 0.23
N TRP A 96 38.01 15.96 0.17
CA TRP A 96 37.08 16.39 -0.86
C TRP A 96 36.29 17.60 -0.38
N SER A 97 36.82 18.82 -0.61
CA SER A 97 36.07 20.04 -0.31
C SER A 97 34.73 20.05 -1.04
N VAL A 98 33.66 20.43 -0.33
CA VAL A 98 32.36 20.73 -0.95
C VAL A 98 32.22 22.24 -0.94
N ASP A 99 32.59 22.88 -2.04
CA ASP A 99 32.53 24.34 -2.13
C ASP A 99 31.08 24.82 -2.10
N ASP A 100 30.85 25.96 -1.44
CA ASP A 100 29.55 26.59 -1.33
C ASP A 100 28.92 26.84 -2.70
N GLU A 101 27.64 26.52 -2.82
CA GLU A 101 26.87 26.73 -4.05
C GLU A 101 26.10 28.04 -4.00
N SER A 102 26.37 28.92 -4.97
CA SER A 102 25.62 30.17 -5.11
C SER A 102 24.12 29.93 -5.27
N ALA A 103 23.34 30.72 -4.52
CA ALA A 103 21.88 30.70 -4.53
C ALA A 103 21.33 30.88 -5.95
N HIS A 104 20.23 30.20 -6.25
CA HIS A 104 19.57 30.30 -7.55
C HIS A 104 18.07 30.09 -7.43
N GLY A 105 17.29 30.99 -8.01
CA GLY A 105 15.84 30.99 -7.87
C GLY A 105 15.41 31.14 -6.41
N ASN A 106 14.49 30.28 -5.97
CA ASN A 106 13.95 30.30 -4.60
C ASN A 106 14.78 29.46 -3.61
N GLU A 107 15.90 28.88 -4.05
CA GLU A 107 16.71 27.98 -3.22
C GLU A 107 17.88 28.74 -2.59
N THR A 108 18.09 28.50 -1.29
CA THR A 108 19.19 29.13 -0.55
C THR A 108 20.55 28.49 -0.87
N SER A 109 21.63 29.24 -0.70
CA SER A 109 23.02 28.75 -0.82
C SER A 109 23.25 27.51 0.05
N ASP A 110 22.71 27.54 1.27
CA ASP A 110 22.76 26.43 2.22
C ASP A 110 22.06 25.17 1.69
N GLU A 111 20.86 25.29 1.12
CA GLU A 111 20.11 24.15 0.58
C GLU A 111 20.83 23.49 -0.60
N LEU A 112 21.43 24.30 -1.47
CA LEU A 112 22.20 23.82 -2.61
C LEU A 112 23.48 23.12 -2.16
N THR A 113 24.21 23.72 -1.23
CA THR A 113 25.43 23.16 -0.65
C THR A 113 25.13 21.84 0.07
N VAL A 114 24.02 21.74 0.79
CA VAL A 114 23.55 20.49 1.40
C VAL A 114 23.32 19.39 0.36
N ARG A 115 22.67 19.72 -0.75
CA ARG A 115 22.36 18.71 -1.78
C ARG A 115 23.61 18.29 -2.54
N LYS A 116 24.53 19.21 -2.82
CA LYS A 116 25.85 18.90 -3.36
C LYS A 116 26.63 17.99 -2.42
N ALA A 117 26.71 18.34 -1.13
CA ALA A 117 27.33 17.52 -0.10
C ALA A 117 26.66 16.13 0.00
N ARG A 118 25.34 16.06 -0.12
CA ARG A 118 24.59 14.79 -0.12
C ARG A 118 24.90 13.95 -1.37
N ALA A 119 25.05 14.55 -2.55
CA ALA A 119 25.46 13.83 -3.76
C ALA A 119 26.87 13.25 -3.58
N VAL A 120 27.81 14.04 -3.03
CA VAL A 120 29.17 13.60 -2.71
C VAL A 120 29.16 12.51 -1.63
N ALA A 121 28.38 12.64 -0.56
CA ALA A 121 28.27 11.60 0.47
C ALA A 121 27.62 10.31 -0.07
N THR A 122 26.67 10.44 -1.00
CA THR A 122 26.10 9.28 -1.72
C THR A 122 27.16 8.64 -2.60
N ALA A 123 28.02 9.42 -3.26
CA ALA A 123 29.17 8.92 -4.01
C ALA A 123 30.20 8.23 -3.11
N ILE A 124 30.56 8.81 -1.95
CA ILE A 124 31.45 8.22 -0.95
C ILE A 124 30.87 6.89 -0.47
N ALA A 125 29.61 6.88 -0.05
CA ALA A 125 28.93 5.67 0.40
C ALA A 125 28.83 4.63 -0.72
N ALA A 126 28.62 5.04 -1.97
CA ALA A 126 28.64 4.15 -3.11
C ALA A 126 30.03 3.52 -3.30
N VAL A 127 31.09 4.32 -3.24
CA VAL A 127 32.49 3.89 -3.43
C VAL A 127 32.98 3.00 -2.30
N GLU A 128 32.88 3.46 -1.05
CA GLU A 128 33.43 2.74 0.10
C GLU A 128 32.64 1.49 0.44
N ARG A 129 31.32 1.55 0.25
CA ARG A 129 30.43 0.49 0.74
C ARG A 129 29.87 -0.37 -0.38
N THR A 130 30.19 -0.14 -1.66
CA THR A 130 29.97 -1.21 -2.65
C THR A 130 30.87 -2.41 -2.36
N GLY A 131 32.07 -2.21 -1.78
CA GLY A 131 32.86 -3.31 -1.22
C GLY A 131 32.10 -4.09 -0.15
N ASP A 132 31.64 -3.40 0.91
CA ASP A 132 30.93 -4.05 2.03
C ASP A 132 29.50 -4.54 1.69
N PHE A 133 28.81 -3.91 0.73
CA PHE A 133 27.45 -4.28 0.30
C PHE A 133 27.45 -5.48 -0.63
N VAL A 134 28.54 -5.68 -1.40
CA VAL A 134 28.81 -6.93 -2.13
C VAL A 134 29.25 -8.05 -1.17
N LEU A 135 29.78 -7.69 0.02
CA LEU A 135 30.26 -8.64 1.03
C LEU A 135 29.26 -8.93 2.17
N GLN A 136 28.11 -8.26 2.23
CA GLN A 136 27.01 -8.69 3.11
C GLN A 136 26.49 -10.04 2.62
N ARG A 137 26.35 -11.02 3.54
CA ARG A 137 25.85 -12.38 3.24
C ARG A 137 24.74 -12.35 2.18
N ASP A 138 24.89 -13.19 1.16
CA ASP A 138 24.05 -13.31 -0.04
C ASP A 138 22.52 -13.23 0.23
N GLU A 139 22.08 -13.76 1.38
CA GLU A 139 20.68 -13.72 1.82
C GLU A 139 20.16 -12.31 2.19
N ASP A 140 20.92 -11.53 2.97
CA ASP A 140 20.50 -10.16 3.37
C ASP A 140 20.47 -9.23 2.15
N GLN A 141 21.42 -9.41 1.23
CA GLN A 141 21.45 -8.69 -0.05
C GLN A 141 20.23 -9.05 -0.92
N THR A 142 19.86 -10.32 -0.97
CA THR A 142 18.66 -10.77 -1.71
C THR A 142 17.39 -10.10 -1.19
N LEU A 143 17.20 -9.98 0.13
CA LEU A 143 16.03 -9.28 0.69
C LEU A 143 16.01 -7.79 0.36
N LEU A 144 17.17 -7.14 0.34
CA LEU A 144 17.30 -5.74 -0.05
C LEU A 144 16.96 -5.54 -1.54
N LEU A 145 17.42 -6.43 -2.41
CA LEU A 145 17.07 -6.41 -3.83
C LEU A 145 15.57 -6.65 -4.04
N VAL A 146 14.97 -7.65 -3.37
CA VAL A 146 13.51 -7.88 -3.42
C VAL A 146 12.75 -6.63 -2.96
N LYS A 147 13.22 -5.93 -1.93
CA LYS A 147 12.61 -4.68 -1.47
C LYS A 147 12.71 -3.57 -2.51
N GLN A 148 13.87 -3.41 -3.15
CA GLN A 148 14.07 -2.41 -4.20
C GLN A 148 13.17 -2.70 -5.40
N GLU A 149 13.18 -3.93 -5.91
CA GLU A 149 12.31 -4.38 -7.00
C GLU A 149 10.83 -4.20 -6.66
N TYR A 150 10.40 -4.59 -5.45
CA TYR A 150 9.02 -4.41 -5.01
C TYR A 150 8.59 -2.94 -4.95
N ARG A 151 9.51 -2.04 -4.54
CA ARG A 151 9.24 -0.60 -4.54
C ARG A 151 9.13 -0.04 -5.95
N SER A 152 9.99 -0.48 -6.87
CA SER A 152 9.89 -0.14 -8.29
C SER A 152 8.56 -0.61 -8.86
N PHE A 153 8.16 -1.86 -8.58
CA PHE A 153 6.84 -2.39 -8.93
C PHE A 153 5.68 -1.51 -8.41
N ARG A 154 5.73 -1.13 -7.12
CA ARG A 154 4.69 -0.27 -6.52
C ARG A 154 4.68 1.14 -7.10
N MET A 155 5.84 1.67 -7.45
CA MET A 155 5.93 2.98 -8.09
C MET A 155 5.32 2.96 -9.49
N MET A 156 5.64 1.94 -10.29
CA MET A 156 5.00 1.73 -11.59
C MET A 156 3.48 1.60 -11.46
N GLN A 157 3.00 0.83 -10.48
CA GLN A 157 1.56 0.72 -10.21
C GLN A 157 0.91 2.07 -9.87
N LYS A 158 1.59 2.93 -9.10
CA LYS A 158 1.09 4.28 -8.78
C LYS A 158 1.06 5.19 -10.00
N VAL A 159 2.08 5.12 -10.85
CA VAL A 159 2.14 5.89 -12.12
C VAL A 159 0.99 5.46 -13.03
N LEU A 160 0.77 4.16 -13.18
CA LEU A 160 -0.37 3.63 -13.93
C LEU A 160 -1.70 4.12 -13.37
N LEU A 161 -1.92 4.00 -12.06
CA LEU A 161 -3.14 4.47 -11.41
C LEU A 161 -3.36 5.97 -11.61
N ALA A 162 -2.31 6.78 -11.45
CA ALA A 162 -2.38 8.23 -11.66
C ALA A 162 -2.71 8.57 -13.12
N ASN A 163 -2.13 7.86 -14.07
CA ASN A 163 -2.45 8.02 -15.49
C ASN A 163 -3.89 7.61 -15.80
N THR A 164 -4.38 6.50 -15.24
CA THR A 164 -5.78 6.09 -15.38
C THR A 164 -6.74 7.11 -14.77
N GLN A 165 -6.42 7.66 -13.59
CA GLN A 165 -7.20 8.72 -12.96
C GLN A 165 -7.21 10.00 -13.79
N ARG A 166 -6.07 10.38 -14.37
CA ARG A 166 -5.97 11.54 -15.27
C ARG A 166 -6.83 11.34 -16.50
N LEU A 167 -6.79 10.16 -17.14
CA LEU A 167 -7.67 9.84 -18.27
C LEU A 167 -9.15 9.96 -17.89
N LEU A 168 -9.52 9.49 -16.70
CA LEU A 168 -10.90 9.57 -16.23
C LEU A 168 -11.33 11.01 -15.97
N SER A 169 -10.44 11.84 -15.42
CA SER A 169 -10.68 13.28 -15.26
C SER A 169 -10.86 13.96 -16.61
N THR A 170 -9.92 13.75 -17.54
CA THR A 170 -10.00 14.31 -18.90
C THR A 170 -11.28 13.89 -19.59
N TYR A 171 -11.69 12.61 -19.45
CA TYR A 171 -12.95 12.12 -19.97
C TYR A 171 -14.13 12.92 -19.41
N ASN A 172 -14.22 13.03 -18.08
CA ASN A 172 -15.33 13.73 -17.43
C ASN A 172 -15.37 15.20 -17.84
N ASP A 173 -14.24 15.90 -17.86
CA ASP A 173 -14.17 17.31 -18.25
C ASP A 173 -14.64 17.50 -19.70
N ARG A 174 -14.15 16.66 -20.62
CA ARG A 174 -14.55 16.70 -22.03
C ARG A 174 -16.02 16.33 -22.22
N TYR A 175 -16.50 15.33 -21.48
CA TYR A 175 -17.90 14.92 -21.52
C TYR A 175 -18.81 16.05 -21.06
N LEU A 176 -18.49 16.72 -19.95
CA LEU A 176 -19.25 17.85 -19.43
C LEU A 176 -19.27 19.04 -20.40
N LEU A 177 -18.12 19.36 -21.01
CA LEU A 177 -18.03 20.41 -22.03
C LEU A 177 -18.88 20.12 -23.26
N GLU A 178 -18.87 18.89 -23.75
CA GLU A 178 -19.69 18.50 -24.90
C GLU A 178 -21.17 18.43 -24.54
N LEU A 179 -21.50 17.96 -23.33
CA LEU A 179 -22.88 17.96 -22.84
C LEU A 179 -23.44 19.39 -22.74
N ALA A 180 -22.66 20.33 -22.22
CA ALA A 180 -23.04 21.74 -22.12
C ALA A 180 -23.24 22.43 -23.49
N ARG A 181 -22.59 21.93 -24.54
CA ARG A 181 -22.79 22.40 -25.93
C ARG A 181 -24.06 21.84 -26.57
N GLU A 182 -24.51 20.68 -26.12
CA GLU A 182 -25.60 19.92 -26.75
C GLU A 182 -26.95 20.10 -26.07
N VAL A 183 -26.96 20.35 -24.76
CA VAL A 183 -28.14 20.24 -23.92
C VAL A 183 -28.40 21.57 -23.22
N LYS A 184 -29.66 21.99 -23.20
CA LYS A 184 -30.06 23.18 -22.43
C LYS A 184 -29.80 22.94 -20.93
N PRO A 185 -29.46 23.98 -20.15
CA PRO A 185 -29.17 23.82 -18.72
C PRO A 185 -30.26 23.09 -17.94
N GLU A 186 -31.54 23.33 -18.24
CA GLU A 186 -32.67 22.65 -17.59
C GLU A 186 -32.69 21.11 -17.80
N ASP A 187 -32.23 20.63 -18.95
CA ASP A 187 -32.24 19.21 -19.31
C ASP A 187 -30.95 18.49 -18.86
N ALA A 188 -29.88 19.24 -18.56
CA ALA A 188 -28.58 18.70 -18.20
C ALA A 188 -28.54 18.08 -16.79
N VAL A 189 -29.34 18.59 -15.86
CA VAL A 189 -29.34 18.15 -14.45
C VAL A 189 -29.71 16.66 -14.32
N GLY A 190 -30.69 16.19 -15.09
CA GLY A 190 -31.09 14.77 -15.11
C GLY A 190 -30.09 13.85 -15.81
N MET A 191 -29.24 14.39 -16.69
CA MET A 191 -28.18 13.65 -17.38
C MET A 191 -26.90 13.54 -16.54
N LEU A 192 -26.64 14.51 -15.66
CA LEU A 192 -25.49 14.49 -14.73
C LEU A 192 -25.67 13.50 -13.59
N SER A 193 -26.90 13.35 -13.08
CA SER A 193 -27.24 12.41 -11.99
C SER A 193 -27.76 11.06 -12.49
N GLY A 194 -28.03 10.92 -13.79
CA GLY A 194 -28.72 9.77 -14.37
C GLY A 194 -27.87 8.51 -14.59
N SER A 195 -28.57 7.38 -14.76
CA SER A 195 -27.99 6.09 -15.17
C SER A 195 -27.65 6.01 -16.67
N LYS A 196 -27.93 7.07 -17.43
CA LYS A 196 -27.73 7.19 -18.87
C LYS A 196 -26.93 8.45 -19.19
N VAL A 197 -26.18 8.41 -20.29
CA VAL A 197 -25.29 9.47 -20.76
C VAL A 197 -25.50 9.74 -22.25
N SER A 198 -25.37 11.00 -22.69
CA SER A 198 -25.36 11.38 -24.12
C SER A 198 -24.28 10.61 -24.87
N THR A 199 -24.68 9.88 -25.92
CA THR A 199 -23.76 9.10 -26.75
C THR A 199 -22.76 10.00 -27.49
N ARG A 200 -23.23 11.14 -28.01
CA ARG A 200 -22.42 12.05 -28.83
C ARG A 200 -21.35 12.73 -27.99
N ALA A 201 -21.72 13.27 -26.83
CA ALA A 201 -20.77 13.83 -25.86
C ALA A 201 -19.76 12.77 -25.39
N ALA A 202 -20.21 11.54 -25.11
CA ALA A 202 -19.32 10.44 -24.73
C ALA A 202 -18.34 10.06 -25.85
N LYS A 203 -18.80 10.00 -27.11
CA LYS A 203 -17.95 9.69 -28.27
C LYS A 203 -16.84 10.72 -28.43
N LYS A 204 -17.19 12.02 -28.45
CA LYS A 204 -16.19 13.10 -28.57
C LYS A 204 -15.21 13.13 -27.40
N ALA A 205 -15.70 12.88 -26.19
CA ALA A 205 -14.84 12.78 -25.02
C ALA A 205 -13.85 11.63 -25.14
N ILE A 206 -14.29 10.47 -25.66
CA ILE A 206 -13.41 9.32 -25.93
C ILE A 206 -12.40 9.65 -27.04
N GLU A 207 -12.84 10.22 -28.16
CA GLU A 207 -11.94 10.64 -29.26
C GLU A 207 -10.81 11.55 -28.76
N ALA A 208 -11.13 12.47 -27.85
CA ALA A 208 -10.14 13.37 -27.24
C ALA A 208 -9.10 12.64 -26.37
N LEU A 209 -9.40 11.43 -25.85
CA LEU A 209 -8.43 10.61 -25.12
C LEU A 209 -7.50 9.84 -26.07
N LEU A 210 -7.89 9.66 -27.33
CA LEU A 210 -7.13 8.89 -28.31
C LEU A 210 -6.15 9.75 -29.12
N VAL A 211 -5.95 11.02 -28.73
CA VAL A 211 -5.06 11.96 -29.43
C VAL A 211 -3.63 11.42 -29.50
N ASP A 212 -3.19 10.69 -28.48
CA ASP A 212 -1.83 10.12 -28.43
C ASP A 212 -1.71 8.78 -29.19
N ILE A 213 -2.81 8.22 -29.70
CA ILE A 213 -2.80 7.04 -30.57
C ILE A 213 -2.58 7.51 -32.01
N PRO A 214 -1.67 6.87 -32.78
CA PRO A 214 -1.46 7.20 -34.19
C PRO A 214 -2.76 7.14 -34.99
N GLU A 215 -2.97 8.11 -35.89
CA GLU A 215 -4.24 8.29 -36.60
C GLU A 215 -4.66 7.04 -37.40
N HIS A 216 -3.70 6.32 -37.99
CA HIS A 216 -3.93 5.08 -38.72
C HIS A 216 -4.42 3.91 -37.83
N GLU A 217 -4.15 3.95 -36.52
CA GLU A 217 -4.63 2.94 -35.56
C GLU A 217 -5.98 3.33 -34.92
N ARG A 218 -6.32 4.63 -34.90
CA ARG A 218 -7.54 5.14 -34.26
C ARG A 218 -8.81 4.52 -34.84
N GLY A 219 -8.88 4.37 -36.17
CA GLY A 219 -10.08 3.79 -36.82
C GLY A 219 -10.37 2.36 -36.35
N ALA A 220 -9.34 1.49 -36.39
CA ALA A 220 -9.45 0.12 -35.89
C ALA A 220 -9.76 0.08 -34.39
N PHE A 221 -9.21 1.03 -33.63
CA PHE A 221 -9.45 1.14 -32.20
C PHE A 221 -10.90 1.51 -31.86
N MET A 222 -11.44 2.53 -32.53
CA MET A 222 -12.84 2.96 -32.40
C MET A 222 -13.81 1.84 -32.76
N GLN A 223 -13.50 1.07 -33.81
CA GLN A 223 -14.28 -0.09 -34.22
C GLN A 223 -14.26 -1.21 -33.17
N LYS A 224 -13.10 -1.48 -32.54
CA LYS A 224 -12.96 -2.45 -31.44
C LYS A 224 -13.75 -2.04 -30.19
N LEU A 225 -13.83 -0.74 -29.90
CA LEU A 225 -14.68 -0.21 -28.83
C LEU A 225 -16.17 -0.32 -29.15
N GLY A 226 -16.53 -0.48 -30.42
CA GLY A 226 -17.91 -0.58 -30.89
C GLY A 226 -18.64 0.76 -30.87
N LEU A 227 -17.90 1.88 -30.91
CA LEU A 227 -18.46 3.23 -30.86
C LEU A 227 -19.38 3.52 -32.06
N ASP A 228 -19.04 2.98 -33.23
CA ASP A 228 -19.82 3.12 -34.46
C ASP A 228 -21.24 2.53 -34.31
N LYS A 229 -21.39 1.49 -33.47
CA LYS A 229 -22.70 0.86 -33.20
C LYS A 229 -23.58 1.67 -32.24
N LEU A 230 -23.01 2.68 -31.57
CA LEU A 230 -23.71 3.50 -30.59
C LEU A 230 -24.38 4.72 -31.24
N GLU A 231 -23.94 5.14 -32.43
CA GLU A 231 -24.44 6.34 -33.13
C GLU A 231 -25.96 6.35 -33.36
N ALA A 232 -26.59 5.19 -33.46
CA ALA A 232 -28.03 5.05 -33.61
C ALA A 232 -28.84 5.45 -32.36
N LYS A 233 -28.20 5.59 -31.18
CA LYS A 233 -28.86 5.89 -29.91
C LYS A 233 -28.49 7.28 -29.40
N LYS A 234 -29.50 8.11 -29.06
CA LYS A 234 -29.27 9.42 -28.41
C LYS A 234 -28.66 9.31 -27.01
N MET A 235 -28.98 8.24 -26.28
CA MET A 235 -28.56 7.99 -24.90
C MET A 235 -28.14 6.54 -24.71
N ILE A 236 -27.08 6.31 -23.93
CA ILE A 236 -26.57 4.98 -23.58
C ILE A 236 -26.46 4.82 -22.05
N PRO A 237 -26.55 3.60 -21.50
CA PRO A 237 -26.33 3.37 -20.07
C PRO A 237 -24.90 3.75 -19.65
N ARG A 238 -24.75 4.34 -18.45
CA ARG A 238 -23.44 4.69 -17.87
C ARG A 238 -22.52 3.49 -17.70
N LYS A 239 -23.10 2.31 -17.42
CA LYS A 239 -22.36 1.02 -17.38
C LYS A 239 -21.66 0.75 -18.71
N THR A 240 -22.31 1.00 -19.84
CA THR A 240 -21.70 0.84 -21.17
C THR A 240 -20.49 1.74 -21.35
N VAL A 241 -20.54 2.98 -20.86
CA VAL A 241 -19.37 3.87 -20.85
C VAL A 241 -18.26 3.36 -19.93
N LYS A 242 -18.59 2.86 -18.74
CA LYS A 242 -17.61 2.23 -17.83
C LYS A 242 -16.91 1.04 -18.51
N ASP A 243 -17.67 0.19 -19.21
CA ASP A 243 -17.14 -0.96 -19.94
C ASP A 243 -16.23 -0.51 -21.11
N MET A 244 -16.62 0.53 -21.86
CA MET A 244 -15.77 1.11 -22.91
C MET A 244 -14.49 1.71 -22.33
N PHE A 245 -14.56 2.41 -21.20
CA PHE A 245 -13.39 2.97 -20.53
C PHE A 245 -12.44 1.86 -20.06
N GLY A 246 -12.98 0.74 -19.58
CA GLY A 246 -12.20 -0.47 -19.29
C GLY A 246 -11.38 -0.94 -20.50
N LYS A 247 -12.02 -1.05 -21.67
CA LYS A 247 -11.35 -1.43 -22.93
C LYS A 247 -10.31 -0.40 -23.40
N ILE A 248 -10.56 0.90 -23.19
CA ILE A 248 -9.59 1.96 -23.49
C ILE A 248 -8.34 1.79 -22.63
N ILE A 249 -8.53 1.60 -21.31
CA ILE A 249 -7.42 1.36 -20.39
C ILE A 249 -6.65 0.10 -20.80
N GLU A 250 -7.33 -1.02 -21.05
CA GLU A 250 -6.70 -2.28 -21.47
C GLU A 250 -5.83 -2.08 -22.71
N ALA A 251 -6.33 -1.36 -23.72
CA ALA A 251 -5.55 -1.10 -24.92
C ALA A 251 -4.35 -0.18 -24.69
N LEU A 252 -4.51 0.87 -23.87
CA LEU A 252 -3.39 1.74 -23.51
C LEU A 252 -2.31 0.99 -22.71
N LEU A 253 -2.72 -0.04 -21.94
CA LEU A 253 -1.83 -0.95 -21.22
C LEU A 253 -1.16 -1.99 -22.13
N GLU A 254 -1.80 -2.39 -23.24
CA GLU A 254 -1.26 -3.40 -24.17
C GLU A 254 -0.35 -2.79 -25.24
N ALA A 255 -0.85 -1.79 -25.96
CA ALA A 255 -0.21 -1.21 -27.15
C ALA A 255 0.08 0.29 -27.03
N GLY A 256 -0.41 0.94 -25.99
CA GLY A 256 -0.26 2.39 -25.81
C GLY A 256 0.94 2.81 -24.94
N PRO A 257 0.99 4.10 -24.54
CA PRO A 257 2.08 4.67 -23.76
C PRO A 257 2.23 4.06 -22.35
N MET A 258 1.26 3.29 -21.87
CA MET A 258 1.37 2.58 -20.59
C MET A 258 1.98 1.17 -20.72
N SER A 259 2.14 0.66 -21.94
CA SER A 259 2.67 -0.68 -22.21
C SER A 259 4.08 -0.93 -21.63
N PRO A 260 5.06 0.01 -21.76
CA PRO A 260 6.39 -0.18 -21.17
C PRO A 260 6.34 -0.38 -19.65
N PHE A 261 5.45 0.32 -18.95
CA PHE A 261 5.28 0.15 -17.49
C PHE A 261 4.70 -1.21 -17.14
N MET A 262 3.75 -1.73 -17.94
CA MET A 262 3.19 -3.07 -17.73
C MET A 262 4.21 -4.17 -17.99
N THR A 263 5.02 -4.04 -19.05
CA THR A 263 6.12 -4.95 -19.35
C THR A 263 7.14 -4.95 -18.21
N ALA A 264 7.62 -3.77 -17.81
CA ALA A 264 8.56 -3.63 -16.69
C ALA A 264 7.98 -4.16 -15.37
N MET A 265 6.67 -3.98 -15.10
CA MET A 265 6.01 -4.55 -13.92
C MET A 265 6.00 -6.09 -13.96
N LYS A 266 5.66 -6.69 -15.10
CA LYS A 266 5.66 -8.16 -15.28
C LYS A 266 7.07 -8.73 -15.12
N GLU A 267 8.07 -8.07 -15.69
CA GLU A 267 9.48 -8.47 -15.56
C GLU A 267 9.98 -8.34 -14.13
N THR A 268 9.66 -7.23 -13.47
CA THR A 268 10.00 -7.03 -12.04
C THR A 268 9.31 -8.08 -11.18
N GLU A 269 8.05 -8.42 -11.43
CA GLU A 269 7.35 -9.49 -10.71
C GLU A 269 8.01 -10.85 -10.92
N LYS A 270 8.40 -11.20 -12.15
CA LYS A 270 9.16 -12.42 -12.45
C LYS A 270 10.51 -12.44 -11.72
N SER A 271 11.22 -11.31 -11.68
CA SER A 271 12.50 -11.18 -10.96
C SER A 271 12.32 -11.43 -9.46
N ILE A 272 11.35 -10.76 -8.84
CA ILE A 272 10.99 -10.95 -7.43
C ILE A 272 10.68 -12.42 -7.15
N GLN A 273 9.86 -13.05 -7.99
CA GLN A 273 9.50 -14.46 -7.84
C GLN A 273 10.73 -15.37 -7.92
N LYS A 274 11.61 -15.14 -8.89
CA LYS A 274 12.85 -15.91 -9.07
C LYS A 274 13.75 -15.80 -7.85
N ARG A 275 13.98 -14.58 -7.35
CA ARG A 275 14.80 -14.33 -6.15
C ARG A 275 14.22 -14.96 -4.90
N LEU A 276 12.92 -14.77 -4.66
CA LEU A 276 12.26 -15.33 -3.48
C LEU A 276 12.27 -16.85 -3.45
N LYS A 277 12.06 -17.52 -4.58
CA LYS A 277 12.10 -18.99 -4.65
C LYS A 277 13.46 -19.58 -4.25
N GLY A 278 14.55 -18.82 -4.35
CA GLY A 278 15.88 -19.23 -3.88
C GLY A 278 16.14 -18.95 -2.39
N HIS A 279 15.33 -18.10 -1.75
CA HIS A 279 15.65 -17.52 -0.45
C HIS A 279 15.13 -18.36 0.73
N ALA A 280 15.99 -18.66 1.71
CA ALA A 280 15.67 -19.52 2.85
C ALA A 280 14.46 -19.04 3.66
N VAL A 281 14.39 -17.73 3.96
CA VAL A 281 13.24 -17.13 4.67
C VAL A 281 11.94 -17.30 3.89
N PHE A 282 11.96 -17.20 2.56
CA PHE A 282 10.73 -17.39 1.79
C PHE A 282 10.25 -18.84 1.88
N ARG A 283 11.14 -19.81 1.64
CA ARG A 283 10.82 -21.24 1.68
C ARG A 283 10.35 -21.73 3.04
N THR A 284 10.96 -21.23 4.11
CA THR A 284 10.65 -21.67 5.49
C THR A 284 9.48 -20.92 6.10
N VAL A 285 9.34 -19.62 5.83
CA VAL A 285 8.33 -18.77 6.49
C VAL A 285 7.08 -18.61 5.67
N PHE A 286 7.20 -18.32 4.37
CA PHE A 286 6.09 -17.82 3.55
C PHE A 286 5.48 -18.87 2.64
N GLU A 287 6.31 -19.70 2.01
CA GLU A 287 5.86 -20.79 1.13
C GLU A 287 4.90 -21.77 1.81
N PRO A 288 5.07 -22.16 3.09
CA PRO A 288 4.14 -23.06 3.78
C PRO A 288 2.79 -22.41 4.15
N ILE A 289 2.60 -21.11 3.89
CA ILE A 289 1.37 -20.37 4.23
C ILE A 289 0.46 -20.33 2.99
N PRO A 290 -0.65 -21.10 2.95
CA PRO A 290 -1.58 -21.05 1.83
C PRO A 290 -2.12 -19.64 1.61
N GLY A 291 -2.15 -19.22 0.34
CA GLY A 291 -2.58 -17.88 -0.06
C GLY A 291 -1.52 -16.79 0.11
N CYS A 292 -0.34 -17.08 0.68
CA CYS A 292 0.77 -16.13 0.78
C CYS A 292 1.77 -16.29 -0.38
N GLY A 293 1.30 -16.06 -1.61
CA GLY A 293 2.17 -16.16 -2.79
C GLY A 293 3.33 -15.14 -2.79
N PRO A 294 4.29 -15.28 -3.72
CA PRO A 294 5.52 -14.47 -3.75
C PRO A 294 5.29 -12.95 -3.70
N ARG A 295 4.22 -12.44 -4.33
CA ARG A 295 3.90 -11.00 -4.33
C ARG A 295 3.51 -10.47 -2.94
N ILE A 296 2.72 -11.25 -2.19
CA ILE A 296 2.35 -10.89 -0.82
C ILE A 296 3.57 -11.04 0.10
N ALA A 297 4.33 -12.13 -0.05
CA ALA A 297 5.56 -12.34 0.71
C ALA A 297 6.58 -11.23 0.47
N ALA A 298 6.85 -10.86 -0.80
CA ALA A 298 7.72 -9.75 -1.18
C ALA A 298 7.31 -8.44 -0.51
N ARG A 299 6.00 -8.16 -0.46
CA ARG A 299 5.47 -6.97 0.20
C ARG A 299 5.73 -6.98 1.70
N ILE A 300 5.52 -8.11 2.36
CA ILE A 300 5.78 -8.27 3.80
C ILE A 300 7.29 -8.11 4.08
N LEU A 301 8.12 -8.83 3.34
CA LEU A 301 9.58 -8.78 3.42
C LEU A 301 10.10 -7.36 3.19
N ALA A 302 9.62 -6.68 2.14
CA ALA A 302 10.03 -5.31 1.82
C ALA A 302 9.63 -4.29 2.92
N ALA A 303 8.54 -4.55 3.64
CA ALA A 303 8.07 -3.69 4.72
C ALA A 303 8.80 -3.94 6.04
N ILE A 304 9.09 -5.21 6.37
CA ILE A 304 9.83 -5.60 7.59
C ILE A 304 11.32 -5.32 7.42
N VAL A 305 11.87 -5.65 6.25
CA VAL A 305 13.30 -5.59 5.87
C VAL A 305 14.14 -6.58 6.65
N ASP A 306 14.20 -6.39 7.96
CA ASP A 306 14.97 -7.21 8.88
C ASP A 306 14.09 -7.50 10.10
N ILE A 307 13.90 -8.78 10.43
CA ILE A 307 13.09 -9.17 11.59
C ILE A 307 13.79 -8.85 12.93
N ARG A 308 15.12 -8.72 12.95
CA ARG A 308 15.94 -8.46 14.14
C ARG A 308 15.64 -7.11 14.79
N ARG A 309 15.12 -6.15 14.02
CA ARG A 309 14.73 -4.82 14.53
C ARG A 309 13.52 -4.84 15.47
N PHE A 310 12.82 -5.97 15.54
CA PHE A 310 11.65 -6.14 16.40
C PHE A 310 12.05 -7.02 17.57
N GLU A 311 12.02 -6.46 18.78
CA GLU A 311 12.32 -7.18 20.01
C GLU A 311 11.27 -8.24 20.34
N SER A 312 10.02 -8.02 19.92
CA SER A 312 8.90 -8.87 20.29
C SER A 312 7.77 -8.91 19.25
N VAL A 313 6.91 -9.93 19.35
CA VAL A 313 5.69 -10.04 18.53
C VAL A 313 4.77 -8.82 18.69
N PRO A 314 4.51 -8.29 19.91
CA PRO A 314 3.81 -7.02 20.09
C PRO A 314 4.41 -5.85 19.31
N ALA A 315 5.74 -5.71 19.29
CA ALA A 315 6.42 -4.65 18.54
C ALA A 315 6.15 -4.75 17.02
N LEU A 316 6.24 -5.96 16.45
CA LEU A 316 5.89 -6.17 15.04
C LEU A 316 4.40 -5.89 14.76
N LYS A 317 3.50 -6.31 15.66
CA LYS A 317 2.06 -6.01 15.53
C LYS A 317 1.77 -4.51 15.63
N ALA A 318 2.51 -3.80 16.48
CA ALA A 318 2.42 -2.35 16.61
C ALA A 318 2.83 -1.66 15.32
N PHE A 319 4.00 -2.04 14.79
CA PHE A 319 4.51 -1.58 13.50
C PHE A 319 3.57 -1.88 12.33
N ALA A 320 2.87 -3.02 12.34
CA ALA A 320 1.88 -3.37 11.32
C ALA A 320 0.51 -2.69 11.53
N GLY A 321 0.28 -1.97 12.63
CA GLY A 321 -1.02 -1.37 12.96
C GLY A 321 -2.09 -2.38 13.34
N TYR A 322 -1.69 -3.57 13.80
CA TYR A 322 -2.53 -4.68 14.27
C TYR A 322 -2.59 -4.80 15.81
N HIS A 323 -1.89 -3.93 16.55
CA HIS A 323 -1.94 -3.90 18.01
C HIS A 323 -3.32 -3.47 18.56
N HIS A 324 -3.50 -3.73 19.86
CA HIS A 324 -4.56 -3.17 20.70
C HIS A 324 -3.92 -2.29 21.77
N PHE A 325 -4.65 -1.29 22.22
CA PHE A 325 -4.30 -0.52 23.40
C PHE A 325 -4.73 -1.27 24.68
N GLU A 326 -4.30 -0.80 25.84
CA GLU A 326 -4.60 -1.40 27.15
C GLU A 326 -6.10 -1.47 27.44
N ASP A 327 -6.85 -0.47 26.97
CA ASP A 327 -8.32 -0.42 27.01
C ASP A 327 -9.00 -1.43 26.05
N GLY A 328 -8.22 -2.29 25.38
CA GLY A 328 -8.69 -3.24 24.37
C GLY A 328 -9.11 -2.58 23.05
N SER A 329 -9.02 -1.25 22.95
CA SER A 329 -9.37 -0.52 21.76
C SER A 329 -8.34 -0.73 20.65
N ARG A 330 -8.78 -0.44 19.43
CA ARG A 330 -8.02 -0.73 18.22
C ARG A 330 -7.24 0.50 17.78
N ALA A 331 -6.02 0.27 17.33
CA ALA A 331 -5.27 1.24 16.57
C ALA A 331 -6.09 1.71 15.33
N ARG A 332 -6.50 2.98 15.32
CA ARG A 332 -7.25 3.65 14.24
C ARG A 332 -6.57 4.96 13.85
N ARG A 333 -6.57 5.29 12.56
CA ARG A 333 -6.12 6.61 12.12
C ARG A 333 -7.09 7.64 12.70
N ARG A 334 -6.55 8.71 13.27
CA ARG A 334 -7.33 9.87 13.70
C ARG A 334 -7.00 11.01 12.76
N ALA A 335 -8.00 11.79 12.35
CA ALA A 335 -7.79 12.98 11.54
C ALA A 335 -6.76 13.89 12.21
N GLY A 336 -5.84 14.46 11.42
CA GLY A 336 -4.76 15.32 11.92
C GLY A 336 -3.61 14.61 12.64
N LYS A 337 -3.65 13.29 12.86
CA LYS A 337 -2.55 12.54 13.49
C LYS A 337 -1.84 11.61 12.52
N VAL A 338 -0.52 11.74 12.45
CA VAL A 338 0.33 10.83 11.67
C VAL A 338 0.31 9.45 12.32
N SER A 339 -0.05 8.42 11.55
CA SER A 339 0.02 7.03 12.02
C SER A 339 1.46 6.54 12.03
N ASN A 340 1.94 6.02 13.17
CA ASN A 340 3.28 5.46 13.33
C ASN A 340 3.45 4.03 12.81
N TRP A 341 2.41 3.43 12.20
CA TRP A 341 2.49 2.10 11.61
C TRP A 341 2.79 2.11 10.10
N ASN A 342 3.36 1.02 9.62
CA ASN A 342 3.63 0.76 8.22
C ASN A 342 2.37 0.32 7.48
N THR A 343 1.87 1.18 6.59
CA THR A 343 0.67 0.92 5.78
C THR A 343 0.84 -0.21 4.78
N GLU A 344 2.04 -0.39 4.25
CA GLU A 344 2.32 -1.44 3.26
C GLU A 344 2.24 -2.82 3.91
N LEU A 345 2.84 -3.01 5.10
CA LEU A 345 2.72 -4.25 5.87
C LEU A 345 1.26 -4.51 6.26
N LYS A 346 0.55 -3.48 6.74
CA LYS A 346 -0.86 -3.60 7.11
C LYS A 346 -1.71 -4.08 5.93
N GLN A 347 -1.51 -3.48 4.75
CA GLN A 347 -2.23 -3.84 3.54
C GLN A 347 -1.82 -5.22 3.03
N ALA A 348 -0.56 -5.65 3.18
CA ALA A 348 -0.11 -6.99 2.84
C ALA A 348 -0.85 -8.06 3.65
N VAL A 349 -0.90 -7.87 4.98
CA VAL A 349 -1.61 -8.76 5.89
C VAL A 349 -3.10 -8.78 5.56
N PHE A 350 -3.70 -7.62 5.29
CA PHE A 350 -5.10 -7.53 4.85
C PHE A 350 -5.35 -8.34 3.57
N LEU A 351 -4.55 -8.16 2.52
CA LEU A 351 -4.70 -8.91 1.26
C LEU A 351 -4.57 -10.43 1.47
N TRP A 352 -3.66 -10.87 2.33
CA TRP A 352 -3.56 -12.28 2.68
C TRP A 352 -4.82 -12.79 3.42
N THR A 353 -5.39 -11.99 4.33
CA THR A 353 -6.64 -12.37 4.99
C THR A 353 -7.82 -12.46 4.02
N GLU A 354 -7.88 -11.60 3.00
CA GLU A 354 -8.87 -11.70 1.92
C GLU A 354 -8.65 -12.94 1.06
N GLN A 355 -7.39 -13.26 0.74
CA GLN A 355 -7.08 -14.48 -0.02
C GLN A 355 -7.48 -15.74 0.74
N THR A 356 -7.33 -15.75 2.06
CA THR A 356 -7.76 -16.87 2.92
C THR A 356 -9.28 -17.11 2.83
N LEU A 357 -10.08 -16.05 2.65
CA LEU A 357 -11.53 -16.19 2.42
C LEU A 357 -11.87 -16.84 1.08
N LYS A 358 -10.97 -16.79 0.10
CA LYS A 358 -11.17 -17.43 -1.20
C LYS A 358 -10.65 -18.87 -1.24
N MET A 359 -10.13 -19.37 -0.12
CA MET A 359 -9.50 -20.69 -0.02
C MET A 359 -10.17 -21.57 1.06
N PRO A 360 -11.30 -22.23 0.74
CA PRO A 360 -12.03 -23.08 1.70
C PRO A 360 -11.17 -24.17 2.34
N ALA A 361 -10.26 -24.78 1.57
CA ALA A 361 -9.39 -25.87 2.03
C ALA A 361 -8.20 -25.40 2.89
N SER A 362 -8.01 -24.10 3.11
CA SER A 362 -6.88 -23.59 3.90
C SER A 362 -7.11 -23.86 5.40
N PRO A 363 -6.11 -24.36 6.15
CA PRO A 363 -6.21 -24.46 7.62
C PRO A 363 -6.39 -23.09 8.29
N TRP A 364 -5.97 -22.00 7.63
CA TRP A 364 -6.22 -20.64 8.09
C TRP A 364 -7.68 -20.22 7.91
N ARG A 365 -8.38 -20.79 6.93
CA ARG A 365 -9.81 -20.53 6.73
C ARG A 365 -10.63 -21.13 7.85
N GLU A 366 -10.33 -22.36 8.25
CA GLU A 366 -10.98 -22.98 9.41
C GLU A 366 -10.78 -22.14 10.68
N LYS A 367 -9.54 -21.70 10.95
CA LYS A 367 -9.23 -20.80 12.09
C LYS A 367 -10.01 -19.49 12.02
N LEU A 368 -10.14 -18.91 10.82
CA LEU A 368 -10.92 -17.69 10.60
C LEU A 368 -12.39 -17.92 10.91
N ASP A 369 -12.98 -19.01 10.42
CA ASP A 369 -14.40 -19.32 10.59
C ASP A 369 -14.74 -19.64 12.05
N ARG A 370 -13.90 -20.42 12.75
CA ARG A 370 -14.04 -20.61 14.21
C ARG A 370 -13.94 -19.28 14.97
N ARG A 371 -12.98 -18.41 14.62
CA ARG A 371 -12.89 -17.08 15.24
C ARG A 371 -14.11 -16.22 14.92
N ARG A 372 -14.65 -16.31 13.71
CA ARG A 372 -15.86 -15.60 13.31
C ARG A 372 -17.07 -16.08 14.11
N ALA A 373 -17.23 -17.39 14.34
CA ALA A 373 -18.27 -17.94 15.20
C ALA A 373 -18.17 -17.35 16.62
N TYR A 374 -16.97 -17.36 17.20
CA TYR A 374 -16.72 -16.81 18.53
C TYR A 374 -17.06 -15.32 18.63
N GLU A 375 -16.62 -14.51 17.65
CA GLU A 375 -16.91 -13.07 17.64
C GLU A 375 -18.40 -12.78 17.41
N LEU A 376 -19.07 -13.60 16.60
CA LEU A 376 -20.50 -13.49 16.34
C LEU A 376 -21.31 -13.84 17.60
N TYR A 377 -20.96 -14.93 18.29
CA TYR A 377 -21.52 -15.29 19.60
C TYR A 377 -21.41 -14.14 20.59
N LYS A 378 -20.22 -13.55 20.77
CA LYS A 378 -20.01 -12.41 21.67
C LYS A 378 -20.89 -11.21 21.32
N ILE A 379 -20.97 -10.88 20.02
CA ILE A 379 -21.82 -9.77 19.57
C ILE A 379 -23.29 -10.07 19.87
N LEU A 380 -23.77 -11.28 19.62
CA LEU A 380 -25.16 -11.65 19.86
C LEU A 380 -25.50 -11.69 21.36
N MET A 381 -24.59 -12.16 22.21
CA MET A 381 -24.71 -12.07 23.67
C MET A 381 -24.89 -10.61 24.12
N ASP A 382 -24.01 -9.70 23.70
CA ASP A 382 -24.11 -8.28 24.03
C ASP A 382 -25.42 -7.66 23.52
N ARG A 383 -25.93 -8.14 22.38
CA ARG A 383 -27.18 -7.65 21.77
C ARG A 383 -28.42 -8.25 22.41
N GLN A 384 -28.37 -9.47 22.93
CA GLN A 384 -29.43 -10.07 23.72
C GLN A 384 -29.65 -9.29 25.02
N ALA A 385 -28.57 -8.89 25.69
CA ALA A 385 -28.66 -8.05 26.89
C ALA A 385 -29.30 -6.69 26.58
N LYS A 386 -28.98 -6.09 25.42
CA LYS A 386 -29.62 -4.85 24.95
C LYS A 386 -31.08 -5.04 24.58
N ALA A 387 -31.43 -6.15 23.93
CA ALA A 387 -32.82 -6.47 23.62
C ALA A 387 -33.66 -6.58 24.91
N ALA A 388 -33.14 -7.26 25.93
CA ALA A 388 -33.79 -7.36 27.23
C ALA A 388 -33.96 -5.98 27.91
N ALA A 389 -32.94 -5.11 27.83
CA ALA A 389 -33.02 -3.75 28.36
C ALA A 389 -34.03 -2.86 27.61
N ASP A 390 -34.24 -3.12 26.31
CA ASP A 390 -35.18 -2.41 25.45
C ASP A 390 -36.61 -3.01 25.46
N ASP A 391 -36.86 -3.99 26.35
CA ASP A 391 -38.10 -4.77 26.49
C ASP A 391 -38.54 -5.47 25.19
N LEU A 392 -37.55 -6.00 24.46
CA LEU A 392 -37.76 -6.73 23.22
C LEU A 392 -37.75 -8.24 23.50
N SER A 393 -38.85 -8.92 23.19
CA SER A 393 -39.00 -10.37 23.35
C SER A 393 -38.27 -11.23 22.30
N TYR A 394 -37.33 -10.64 21.56
CA TYR A 394 -36.62 -11.34 20.50
C TYR A 394 -35.48 -12.21 21.05
N GLU A 395 -35.41 -13.44 20.54
CA GLU A 395 -34.26 -14.32 20.71
C GLU A 395 -33.14 -13.87 19.77
N ILE A 396 -32.27 -12.97 20.26
CA ILE A 396 -31.12 -12.46 19.51
C ILE A 396 -29.99 -13.49 19.48
N LEU A 397 -29.73 -14.14 20.61
CA LEU A 397 -28.82 -15.28 20.68
C LEU A 397 -29.62 -16.58 20.55
N PRO A 398 -29.27 -17.52 19.66
CA PRO A 398 -29.99 -18.77 19.55
C PRO A 398 -29.97 -19.57 20.85
N ALA A 399 -31.08 -20.19 21.23
CA ALA A 399 -31.28 -20.93 22.48
C ALA A 399 -30.23 -22.04 22.67
N ALA A 400 -29.77 -22.65 21.57
CA ALA A 400 -28.71 -23.65 21.59
C ALA A 400 -27.36 -23.15 22.16
N PHE A 401 -27.14 -21.82 22.21
CA PHE A 401 -25.93 -21.21 22.74
C PHE A 401 -26.08 -20.70 24.17
N VAL A 402 -27.30 -20.54 24.68
CA VAL A 402 -27.57 -20.06 26.05
C VAL A 402 -26.98 -20.97 27.14
N PRO A 403 -27.14 -22.31 27.08
CA PRO A 403 -26.59 -23.18 28.12
C PRO A 403 -25.08 -23.47 27.94
N ARG A 404 -24.46 -23.03 26.84
CA ARG A 404 -23.07 -23.35 26.54
C ARG A 404 -22.12 -22.38 27.25
N THR A 405 -21.16 -22.92 27.99
CA THR A 405 -20.04 -22.14 28.53
C THR A 405 -18.97 -21.94 27.44
N ILE A 406 -19.03 -20.81 26.73
CA ILE A 406 -18.04 -20.44 25.70
C ILE A 406 -17.10 -19.38 26.26
N LEU A 407 -15.88 -19.77 26.62
CA LEU A 407 -14.86 -18.89 27.21
C LEU A 407 -13.85 -18.43 26.16
N CYS A 408 -13.56 -19.29 25.18
CA CYS A 408 -12.54 -19.06 24.17
C CYS A 408 -12.95 -19.54 22.77
N VAL A 409 -12.09 -19.28 21.79
CA VAL A 409 -12.33 -19.67 20.38
C VAL A 409 -12.35 -21.19 20.17
N ASN A 410 -11.77 -21.97 21.09
CA ASN A 410 -11.74 -23.43 20.98
C ASN A 410 -13.08 -24.06 21.40
N ASP A 411 -13.95 -23.31 22.08
CA ASP A 411 -15.26 -23.79 22.53
C ASP A 411 -16.35 -23.67 21.44
N VAL A 412 -15.95 -23.20 20.25
CA VAL A 412 -16.82 -23.05 19.07
C VAL A 412 -16.26 -23.77 17.85
N THR A 413 -17.16 -24.20 16.98
CA THR A 413 -16.88 -24.96 15.76
C THR A 413 -17.24 -24.17 14.50
N VAL A 414 -16.90 -24.72 13.33
CA VAL A 414 -17.36 -24.16 12.04
C VAL A 414 -18.87 -24.38 11.85
N ALA A 415 -19.43 -25.46 12.38
CA ALA A 415 -20.88 -25.70 12.35
C ALA A 415 -21.64 -24.62 13.15
N ASP A 416 -21.06 -24.15 14.26
CA ASP A 416 -21.61 -23.03 15.04
C ASP A 416 -21.70 -21.75 14.21
N LEU A 417 -20.72 -21.49 13.32
CA LEU A 417 -20.78 -20.33 12.42
C LEU A 417 -21.99 -20.41 11.49
N THR A 418 -22.30 -21.59 10.94
CA THR A 418 -23.44 -21.80 10.06
C THR A 418 -24.75 -21.54 10.79
N LEU A 419 -24.90 -22.06 12.01
CA LEU A 419 -26.08 -21.84 12.86
C LEU A 419 -26.27 -20.37 13.20
N LEU A 420 -25.22 -19.70 13.68
CA LEU A 420 -25.27 -18.29 14.04
C LEU A 420 -25.58 -17.40 12.83
N ASN A 421 -25.03 -17.73 11.64
CA ASN A 421 -25.32 -16.99 10.42
C ASN A 421 -26.77 -17.15 9.97
N ALA A 422 -27.30 -18.37 10.00
CA ALA A 422 -28.69 -18.63 9.63
C ALA A 422 -29.65 -17.90 10.58
N HIS A 423 -29.35 -17.88 11.89
CA HIS A 423 -30.12 -17.15 12.89
C HIS A 423 -30.15 -15.64 12.61
N VAL A 424 -28.98 -15.04 12.33
CA VAL A 424 -28.93 -13.60 12.00
C VAL A 424 -29.71 -13.27 10.72
N ASP A 425 -29.69 -14.14 9.71
CA ASP A 425 -30.51 -13.92 8.50
C ASP A 425 -32.01 -14.01 8.78
N ALA A 426 -32.42 -14.94 9.63
CA ALA A 426 -33.81 -15.05 10.07
C ALA A 426 -34.27 -13.78 10.80
N LEU A 427 -33.44 -13.27 11.72
CA LEU A 427 -33.74 -12.02 12.43
C LEU A 427 -33.76 -10.80 11.49
N ARG A 428 -32.84 -10.72 10.51
CA ARG A 428 -32.86 -9.65 9.48
C ARG A 428 -34.14 -9.69 8.66
N LYS A 429 -34.55 -10.89 8.23
CA LYS A 429 -35.82 -11.09 7.50
C LYS A 429 -37.02 -10.68 8.35
N ALA A 430 -37.04 -11.04 9.64
CA ALA A 430 -38.09 -10.66 10.57
C ALA A 430 -38.18 -9.13 10.76
N ALA A 431 -37.03 -8.45 10.81
CA ALA A 431 -36.95 -6.98 10.85
C ALA A 431 -37.38 -6.30 9.54
N GLY A 432 -37.62 -7.05 8.46
CA GLY A 432 -37.91 -6.48 7.14
C GLY A 432 -36.67 -5.94 6.41
N ILE A 433 -35.46 -6.29 6.86
CA ILE A 433 -34.21 -5.93 6.19
C ILE A 433 -33.96 -6.95 5.08
N LYS A 434 -33.82 -6.48 3.84
CA LYS A 434 -33.44 -7.34 2.72
C LYS A 434 -32.11 -8.04 3.02
N PRO A 435 -31.95 -9.33 2.66
CA PRO A 435 -30.67 -10.01 2.77
C PRO A 435 -29.62 -9.20 2.03
N GLN A 436 -28.49 -8.95 2.70
CA GLN A 436 -27.35 -8.30 2.08
C GLN A 436 -26.86 -9.24 0.98
N LYS A 437 -26.81 -8.75 -0.26
CA LYS A 437 -26.12 -9.45 -1.33
C LYS A 437 -24.70 -9.75 -0.83
N THR A 438 -24.25 -10.99 -1.03
CA THR A 438 -22.92 -11.43 -0.64
C THR A 438 -21.85 -10.51 -1.23
N ASP A 439 -20.70 -10.41 -0.54
CA ASP A 439 -19.57 -9.49 -0.81
C ASP A 439 -19.08 -9.44 -2.29
N GLU A 440 -19.50 -10.37 -3.15
CA GLU A 440 -19.18 -10.40 -4.59
C GLU A 440 -20.11 -9.55 -5.47
N GLU A 441 -21.27 -9.09 -4.98
CA GLU A 441 -22.27 -8.35 -5.79
C GLU A 441 -22.48 -6.88 -5.37
N SER A 442 -21.88 -6.42 -4.26
CA SER A 442 -22.03 -5.04 -3.79
C SER A 442 -20.73 -4.25 -4.00
N GLU A 443 -20.46 -3.83 -5.24
CA GLU A 443 -19.37 -2.88 -5.54
C GLU A 443 -19.76 -1.41 -5.27
N ASP A 444 -21.04 -1.11 -5.09
CA ASP A 444 -21.53 0.26 -4.95
C ASP A 444 -22.10 0.53 -3.54
N GLY A 445 -21.40 1.39 -2.80
CA GLY A 445 -22.00 2.32 -1.82
C GLY A 445 -22.14 1.86 -0.36
N GLU A 446 -21.43 2.55 0.53
CA GLU A 446 -21.70 2.58 1.99
C GLU A 446 -22.96 3.44 2.36
N ALA A 447 -23.67 3.99 1.38
CA ALA A 447 -25.02 4.55 1.53
C ALA A 447 -26.03 3.43 1.19
N GLU A 448 -26.97 2.98 2.02
CA GLU A 448 -27.88 3.67 2.93
C GLU A 448 -28.36 2.71 4.06
N GLU A 449 -27.48 2.09 4.86
CA GLU A 449 -28.01 1.21 5.93
C GLU A 449 -28.71 2.00 7.07
N SER A 450 -28.47 3.32 7.21
CA SER A 450 -29.20 4.17 8.16
C SER A 450 -30.66 4.29 7.79
N ASP A 451 -30.94 4.44 6.51
CA ASP A 451 -32.27 4.83 6.03
C ASP A 451 -33.12 3.57 5.82
N VAL A 452 -32.49 2.44 5.44
CA VAL A 452 -33.10 1.10 5.43
C VAL A 452 -33.51 0.63 6.83
N ALA A 453 -32.77 1.01 7.89
CA ALA A 453 -33.14 0.64 9.25
C ALA A 453 -34.32 1.49 9.81
N ILE A 454 -34.49 2.71 9.31
CA ILE A 454 -35.62 3.60 9.67
C ILE A 454 -36.91 3.13 8.95
N ALA A 455 -36.79 2.65 7.71
CA ALA A 455 -37.90 2.10 6.93
C ALA A 455 -38.21 0.61 7.20
N ALA A 456 -37.53 0.00 8.18
CA ALA A 456 -37.70 -1.40 8.52
C ALA A 456 -39.05 -1.68 9.20
N LYS A 457 -39.58 -2.90 9.06
CA LYS A 457 -40.83 -3.33 9.71
C LYS A 457 -40.71 -3.27 11.23
N ASP A 458 -39.52 -3.55 11.76
CA ASP A 458 -39.16 -3.34 13.16
C ASP A 458 -37.82 -2.59 13.24
N PRO A 459 -37.84 -1.27 13.47
CA PRO A 459 -36.63 -0.45 13.59
C PRO A 459 -35.74 -0.81 14.78
N LYS A 460 -36.32 -1.30 15.89
CA LYS A 460 -35.56 -1.67 17.09
C LYS A 460 -34.78 -2.96 16.84
N LEU A 461 -35.43 -4.00 16.33
CA LEU A 461 -34.76 -5.24 15.93
C LEU A 461 -33.74 -4.97 14.81
N ALA A 462 -34.09 -4.14 13.83
CA ALA A 462 -33.18 -3.75 12.75
C ALA A 462 -31.86 -3.17 13.29
N ARG A 463 -31.92 -2.28 14.28
CA ARG A 463 -30.73 -1.70 14.94
C ARG A 463 -29.87 -2.73 15.66
N LEU A 464 -30.47 -3.80 16.20
CA LEU A 464 -29.74 -4.86 16.90
C LEU A 464 -29.00 -5.79 15.95
N VAL A 465 -29.58 -6.11 14.79
CA VAL A 465 -29.02 -7.08 13.83
C VAL A 465 -28.16 -6.45 12.73
N ARG A 466 -28.25 -5.12 12.58
CA ARG A 466 -27.50 -4.36 11.57
C ARG A 466 -26.00 -4.60 11.65
N GLY A 467 -25.41 -4.98 10.51
CA GLY A 467 -23.97 -5.15 10.36
C GLY A 467 -23.34 -6.26 11.22
N VAL A 468 -24.11 -7.07 11.95
CA VAL A 468 -23.59 -8.03 12.94
C VAL A 468 -22.64 -9.05 12.30
N LYS A 469 -23.03 -9.64 11.16
CA LYS A 469 -22.17 -10.58 10.41
C LYS A 469 -20.86 -9.95 9.95
N MET A 470 -20.93 -8.74 9.40
CA MET A 470 -19.77 -8.00 8.92
C MET A 470 -18.86 -7.59 10.06
N GLN A 471 -19.42 -7.13 11.18
CA GLN A 471 -18.66 -6.82 12.38
C GLN A 471 -17.89 -8.06 12.84
N GLY A 472 -18.56 -9.21 13.00
CA GLY A 472 -17.92 -10.47 13.37
C GLY A 472 -16.79 -10.88 12.42
N LEU A 473 -17.04 -10.82 11.10
CA LEU A 473 -16.03 -11.10 10.08
C LEU A 473 -14.82 -10.16 10.18
N GLN A 474 -15.03 -8.86 10.33
CA GLN A 474 -13.95 -7.87 10.44
C GLN A 474 -13.12 -8.07 11.73
N LYS A 475 -13.75 -8.44 12.85
CA LYS A 475 -13.03 -8.80 14.08
C LYS A 475 -12.17 -10.06 13.84
N ALA A 476 -12.73 -11.08 13.17
CA ALA A 476 -12.04 -12.32 12.87
C ALA A 476 -10.86 -12.13 11.88
N LYS A 477 -11.05 -11.36 10.79
CA LYS A 477 -9.98 -10.99 9.85
C LYS A 477 -8.82 -10.30 10.57
N ARG A 478 -9.12 -9.36 11.48
CA ARG A 478 -8.08 -8.66 12.25
C ARG A 478 -7.31 -9.60 13.17
N TRP A 479 -8.01 -10.49 13.88
CA TRP A 479 -7.37 -11.51 14.71
C TRP A 479 -6.48 -12.44 13.87
N LEU A 480 -6.95 -12.88 12.71
CA LEU A 480 -6.16 -13.70 11.79
C LEU A 480 -4.89 -12.97 11.35
N GLY A 481 -5.01 -11.67 11.03
CA GLY A 481 -3.86 -10.80 10.75
C GLY A 481 -2.85 -10.68 11.90
N GLN A 482 -3.30 -10.75 13.15
CA GLN A 482 -2.39 -10.83 14.30
C GLN A 482 -1.69 -12.19 14.41
N GLN A 483 -2.39 -13.29 14.08
CA GLN A 483 -1.82 -14.63 14.13
C GLN A 483 -0.76 -14.84 13.06
N ILE A 484 -0.98 -14.32 11.84
CA ILE A 484 0.02 -14.45 10.78
C ILE A 484 1.28 -13.65 11.09
N LEU A 485 1.17 -12.45 11.66
CA LEU A 485 2.34 -11.68 12.11
C LEU A 485 3.11 -12.41 13.22
N LYS A 486 2.40 -13.06 14.16
CA LYS A 486 3.03 -13.90 15.20
C LYS A 486 3.79 -15.07 14.57
N HIS A 487 3.17 -15.75 13.59
CA HIS A 487 3.80 -16.84 12.86
C HIS A 487 5.05 -16.37 12.10
N ILE A 488 4.93 -15.29 11.30
CA ILE A 488 6.05 -14.70 10.56
C ILE A 488 7.21 -14.36 11.49
N PHE A 489 6.95 -13.70 12.61
CA PHE A 489 7.99 -13.33 13.57
C PHE A 489 8.74 -14.55 14.10
N LYS A 490 8.00 -15.57 14.56
CA LYS A 490 8.58 -16.80 15.13
C LYS A 490 9.36 -17.58 14.08
N SER A 491 8.73 -17.90 12.96
CA SER A 491 9.34 -18.69 11.90
C SER A 491 10.57 -17.99 11.32
N TRP A 492 10.50 -16.68 11.05
CA TRP A 492 11.64 -15.94 10.48
C TRP A 492 12.81 -15.87 11.47
N ARG A 493 12.55 -15.60 12.75
CA ARG A 493 13.63 -15.64 13.76
C ARG A 493 14.25 -17.03 13.88
N ALA A 494 13.45 -18.08 13.87
CA ALA A 494 13.92 -19.46 13.89
C ALA A 494 14.78 -19.77 12.66
N THR A 495 14.38 -19.34 11.45
CA THR A 495 15.18 -19.49 10.22
C THR A 495 16.56 -18.83 10.34
N LEU A 496 16.66 -17.73 11.09
CA LEU A 496 17.93 -17.03 11.32
C LEU A 496 18.72 -17.55 12.54
N GLY A 497 18.25 -18.62 13.20
CA GLY A 497 18.88 -19.14 14.42
C GLY A 497 18.80 -18.18 15.62
N LEU A 498 17.85 -17.24 15.60
CA LEU A 498 17.66 -16.29 16.69
C LEU A 498 16.77 -16.90 17.78
N SER A 499 17.13 -16.71 19.05
CA SER A 499 16.30 -17.15 20.16
C SER A 499 14.92 -16.48 20.16
N GLU A 500 13.89 -17.21 20.61
CA GLU A 500 12.51 -16.70 20.73
C GLU A 500 12.38 -15.67 21.86
N PHE A 501 13.25 -15.74 22.86
CA PHE A 501 13.24 -14.83 24.00
C PHE A 501 14.08 -13.61 23.67
N PRO A 502 13.62 -12.39 24.01
CA PRO A 502 14.56 -11.29 24.11
C PRO A 502 15.65 -11.78 25.06
N VAL A 503 16.90 -11.73 24.62
CA VAL A 503 18.01 -11.61 25.57
C VAL A 503 17.54 -10.49 26.48
N THR A 504 17.22 -10.78 27.73
CA THR A 504 16.91 -9.76 28.73
C THR A 504 18.13 -8.86 28.75
N VAL A 505 18.11 -7.81 27.94
CA VAL A 505 19.05 -6.72 28.05
C VAL A 505 18.76 -6.19 29.42
N GLY A 506 19.67 -6.47 30.36
CA GLY A 506 19.56 -6.01 31.74
C GLY A 506 19.13 -4.55 31.73
N ALA A 507 18.15 -4.23 32.57
CA ALA A 507 17.55 -2.92 32.66
C ALA A 507 18.60 -1.79 32.63
N HIS A 508 18.85 -1.21 31.46
CA HIS A 508 19.59 0.02 31.30
C HIS A 508 18.59 1.06 30.86
N GLY A 509 18.10 1.83 31.85
CA GLY A 509 17.15 2.89 31.59
C GLY A 509 16.27 3.31 32.76
N VAL A 510 16.55 2.93 34.01
CA VAL A 510 16.12 3.78 35.14
C VAL A 510 17.16 4.89 35.21
N ARG A 511 16.78 6.08 34.73
CA ARG A 511 17.52 7.31 35.08
C ARG A 511 17.49 7.42 36.60
N PRO A 512 18.61 7.66 37.30
CA PRO A 512 18.53 8.08 38.68
C PRO A 512 17.69 9.35 38.71
N GLU A 513 16.56 9.30 39.39
CA GLU A 513 15.92 10.51 39.87
C GLU A 513 16.98 11.31 40.61
N GLN A 514 17.05 12.60 40.29
CA GLN A 514 17.82 13.53 41.08
C GLN A 514 17.24 13.48 42.49
N GLU A 515 18.00 12.91 43.42
CA GLU A 515 17.81 13.12 44.85
C GLU A 515 17.89 14.64 45.08
N GLU A 516 16.72 15.27 45.22
CA GLU A 516 16.61 16.56 45.87
C GLU A 516 17.18 16.40 47.29
N ALA A 517 18.33 17.02 47.52
CA ALA A 517 18.90 17.19 48.84
C ALA A 517 17.87 17.91 49.73
N ALA A 518 17.35 17.18 50.73
CA ALA A 518 16.58 17.77 51.81
C ALA A 518 17.42 18.84 52.54
N PRO A 519 16.85 20.02 52.87
CA PRO A 519 17.57 21.01 53.65
C PRO A 519 17.81 20.49 55.07
N ALA A 520 19.04 20.69 55.56
CA ALA A 520 19.44 20.35 56.92
C ALA A 520 18.55 21.07 57.96
N PRO A 521 18.27 20.44 59.12
CA PRO A 521 17.49 21.07 60.17
C PRO A 521 18.27 22.26 60.75
N ALA A 522 17.60 23.41 60.87
CA ALA A 522 18.13 24.58 61.55
C ALA A 522 18.29 24.30 63.05
N GLU A 523 19.44 24.70 63.61
CA GLU A 523 19.67 24.84 65.05
C GLU A 523 18.85 25.97 65.67
#